data_AF-U4KY46-F1
#
_entry.id   AF-U4KY46-F1
#
_cell.length_a   1.000
_cell.length_b   1.000
_cell.length_c   1.000
_cell.angle_alpha   90.00
_cell.angle_beta   90.00
_cell.angle_gamma   90.00
#
_symmetry.space_group_name_H-M   'P 1'
#
loop_
_entity.id
_entity.type
_entity.pdbx_description
1 polymer ?
#
loop_
_entity_poly.entity_id
_entity_poly.type
_entity_poly.pdbx_seq_one_letter_code
_entity_poly.pdbx_strand_id
1 'polypeptide(L)'
;MPPIPPARPAAQRQGDAQYTFTTLRALPHLPDPKRSLDYLERLRNDAGIMAVMKKYKWTVGVLAEMEPIGNTNLNGKTLGKNWNKGAMIEVRLRTDDYGGYRHYNTVRKTMAHELAHMVHSDHDAKFWELCRKLEGEIERGDWRSGGRALTNEVFYEPPPQPEEKKETWKGGVQRLRGASPVTIQQDAAAREKTPAELRREMMAKAAEERMKKLQGK
;
A
#
# COMPACT_ATOMS: atom_id res chain seq x y z
N MET A 1 -29.39 -23.82 -27.57
CA MET A 1 -28.59 -22.78 -26.90
C MET A 1 -27.52 -22.33 -27.87
N PRO A 2 -27.40 -21.03 -28.21
CA PRO A 2 -26.30 -20.56 -29.04
C PRO A 2 -24.97 -20.63 -28.27
N PRO A 3 -23.85 -20.92 -28.96
CA PRO A 3 -22.53 -21.02 -28.33
C PRO A 3 -22.05 -19.65 -27.85
N ILE A 4 -21.52 -19.63 -26.62
CA ILE A 4 -20.94 -18.43 -26.01
C ILE A 4 -19.60 -18.16 -26.70
N PRO A 5 -19.38 -16.96 -27.27
CA PRO A 5 -18.10 -16.63 -27.91
C PRO A 5 -16.97 -16.60 -26.88
N PRO A 6 -15.75 -17.01 -27.25
CA PRO A 6 -14.61 -16.99 -26.34
C PRO A 6 -14.29 -15.56 -25.92
N ALA A 7 -13.97 -15.39 -24.63
CA ALA A 7 -13.56 -14.10 -24.08
C ALA A 7 -12.34 -13.57 -24.85
N ARG A 8 -12.45 -12.35 -25.39
CA ARG A 8 -11.32 -11.68 -26.05
C ARG A 8 -10.19 -11.53 -25.03
N PRO A 9 -8.94 -11.91 -25.34
CA PRO A 9 -7.82 -11.63 -24.47
C PRO A 9 -7.73 -10.12 -24.26
N ALA A 10 -7.63 -9.69 -23.00
CA ALA A 10 -7.47 -8.28 -22.66
C ALA A 10 -6.23 -7.77 -23.39
N ALA A 11 -6.39 -6.78 -24.28
CA ALA A 11 -5.28 -6.17 -24.97
C ALA A 11 -4.31 -5.59 -23.93
N GLN A 12 -3.17 -6.25 -23.75
CA GLN A 12 -2.08 -5.74 -22.95
C GLN A 12 -1.64 -4.42 -23.60
N ARG A 13 -1.89 -3.31 -22.89
CA ARG A 13 -1.74 -1.95 -23.42
C ARG A 13 -0.27 -1.62 -23.63
N GLN A 14 0.25 -1.89 -24.82
CA GLN A 14 1.61 -1.49 -25.23
C GLN A 14 1.87 0.02 -25.07
N GLY A 15 0.83 0.86 -24.98
CA GLY A 15 0.94 2.30 -24.75
C GLY A 15 1.19 2.75 -23.30
N ASP A 16 1.18 1.85 -22.30
CA ASP A 16 1.47 2.25 -20.91
C ASP A 16 2.97 2.46 -20.64
N ALA A 17 3.86 1.90 -21.48
CA ALA A 17 5.30 2.05 -21.32
C ALA A 17 5.86 3.39 -21.83
N GLN A 18 5.12 4.12 -22.67
CA GLN A 18 5.63 5.35 -23.29
C GLN A 18 5.58 6.56 -22.35
N TYR A 19 4.52 6.68 -21.55
CA TYR A 19 4.24 7.85 -20.71
C TYR A 19 4.37 7.49 -19.23
N THR A 20 5.62 7.36 -18.78
CA THR A 20 5.97 6.91 -17.43
C THR A 20 7.28 7.55 -16.94
N PHE A 21 7.71 7.17 -15.74
CA PHE A 21 9.03 7.47 -15.21
C PHE A 21 10.01 6.39 -15.68
N THR A 22 11.04 6.79 -16.43
CA THR A 22 11.95 5.85 -17.10
C THR A 22 12.89 5.17 -16.11
N THR A 23 13.42 5.92 -15.14
CA THR A 23 14.38 5.42 -14.15
C THR A 23 14.00 5.91 -12.77
N LEU A 24 14.17 5.04 -11.76
CA LEU A 24 13.94 5.35 -10.35
C LEU A 24 15.27 5.39 -9.61
N ARG A 25 15.48 6.39 -8.74
CA ARG A 25 16.72 6.55 -7.97
C ARG A 25 16.45 6.90 -6.51
N ALA A 26 16.71 5.95 -5.61
CA ALA A 26 16.75 6.22 -4.17
C ALA A 26 18.13 6.77 -3.75
N LEU A 27 18.21 7.41 -2.59
CA LEU A 27 19.48 7.93 -2.05
C LEU A 27 20.19 6.82 -1.26
N PRO A 28 21.37 6.34 -1.71
CA PRO A 28 22.00 5.14 -1.16
C PRO A 28 22.61 5.34 0.24
N HIS A 29 22.92 6.58 0.62
CA HIS A 29 23.52 6.92 1.92
C HIS A 29 22.49 7.16 3.03
N LEU A 30 21.19 7.13 2.71
CA LEU A 30 20.12 7.25 3.71
C LEU A 30 19.67 5.88 4.23
N PRO A 31 19.07 5.81 5.43
CA PRO A 31 18.58 4.55 6.00
C PRO A 31 17.52 3.88 5.10
N ASP A 32 17.59 2.56 4.90
CA ASP A 32 16.62 1.78 4.10
C ASP A 32 16.39 2.29 2.66
N PRO A 33 17.43 2.35 1.81
CA PRO A 33 17.28 2.82 0.42
C PRO A 33 16.30 1.95 -0.40
N LYS A 34 16.21 0.65 -0.07
CA LYS A 34 15.25 -0.28 -0.69
C LYS A 34 13.81 0.16 -0.48
N ARG A 35 13.46 0.60 0.74
CA ARG A 35 12.10 1.06 1.06
C ARG A 35 11.74 2.33 0.31
N SER A 36 12.70 3.25 0.14
CA SER A 36 12.51 4.43 -0.71
C SER A 36 12.29 4.04 -2.17
N LEU A 37 13.04 3.05 -2.68
CA LEU A 37 12.88 2.54 -4.04
C LEU A 37 11.50 1.92 -4.25
N ASP A 38 11.02 1.09 -3.32
CA ASP A 38 9.67 0.50 -3.33
C ASP A 38 8.59 1.61 -3.30
N TYR A 39 8.82 2.70 -2.57
CA TYR A 39 7.92 3.85 -2.54
C TYR A 39 7.88 4.57 -3.90
N LEU A 40 9.04 4.82 -4.50
CA LEU A 40 9.12 5.42 -5.84
C LEU A 40 8.47 4.53 -6.90
N GLU A 41 8.64 3.21 -6.78
CA GLU A 41 7.98 2.26 -7.67
C GLU A 41 6.46 2.28 -7.50
N ARG A 42 5.97 2.41 -6.27
CA ARG A 42 4.55 2.61 -5.99
C ARG A 42 4.02 3.89 -6.63
N LEU A 43 4.76 4.99 -6.55
CA LEU A 43 4.39 6.26 -7.20
C LEU A 43 4.37 6.15 -8.73
N ARG A 44 5.37 5.49 -9.32
CA ARG A 44 5.41 5.22 -10.77
C ARG A 44 4.18 4.43 -11.23
N ASN A 45 3.79 3.43 -10.44
CA ASN A 45 2.70 2.52 -10.75
C ASN A 45 1.33 3.02 -10.24
N ASP A 46 1.25 4.27 -9.76
CA ASP A 46 0.01 4.89 -9.29
C ASP A 46 -0.95 5.11 -10.45
N ALA A 47 -2.17 4.57 -10.35
CA ALA A 47 -3.15 4.62 -11.43
C ALA A 47 -3.53 6.05 -11.83
N GLY A 48 -3.62 6.96 -10.84
CA GLY A 48 -3.94 8.36 -11.08
C GLY A 48 -2.80 9.10 -11.79
N ILE A 49 -1.56 8.91 -11.32
CA ILE A 49 -0.38 9.54 -11.93
C ILE A 49 -0.18 9.02 -13.35
N MET A 50 -0.25 7.70 -13.57
CA MET A 50 -0.13 7.12 -14.91
C MET A 50 -1.22 7.62 -15.86
N ALA A 51 -2.47 7.76 -15.38
CA ALA A 51 -3.56 8.28 -16.20
C ALA A 51 -3.30 9.73 -16.65
N VAL A 52 -2.79 10.57 -15.75
CA VAL A 52 -2.38 11.94 -16.06
C VAL A 52 -1.23 11.95 -17.05
N MET A 53 -0.14 11.23 -16.79
CA MET A 53 1.03 11.19 -17.69
C MET A 53 0.63 10.76 -19.10
N LYS A 54 -0.23 9.74 -19.22
CA LYS A 54 -0.76 9.27 -20.50
C LYS A 54 -1.63 10.30 -21.21
N LYS A 55 -2.49 11.00 -20.47
CA LYS A 55 -3.39 12.01 -21.03
C LYS A 55 -2.64 13.22 -21.59
N TYR A 56 -1.63 13.69 -20.86
CA TYR A 56 -0.80 14.83 -21.29
C TYR A 56 0.42 14.42 -22.11
N LYS A 57 0.59 13.12 -22.38
CA LYS A 57 1.71 12.54 -23.13
C LYS A 57 3.07 12.91 -22.55
N TRP A 58 3.18 12.89 -21.22
CA TRP A 58 4.38 13.21 -20.49
C TRP A 58 5.22 11.97 -20.19
N THR A 59 6.52 12.11 -20.39
CA THR A 59 7.52 11.12 -20.02
C THR A 59 8.56 11.82 -19.17
N VAL A 60 8.90 11.23 -18.02
CA VAL A 60 9.91 11.77 -17.12
C VAL A 60 11.12 10.85 -17.15
N GLY A 61 12.31 11.41 -17.30
CA GLY A 61 13.55 10.64 -17.37
C GLY A 61 13.83 9.92 -16.06
N VAL A 62 14.07 10.68 -14.99
CA VAL A 62 14.42 10.13 -13.68
C VAL A 62 13.45 10.62 -12.62
N LEU A 63 12.88 9.70 -11.83
CA LEU A 63 12.21 10.01 -10.57
C LEU A 63 13.13 9.62 -9.42
N ALA A 64 13.58 10.60 -8.64
CA ALA A 64 14.52 10.39 -7.56
C ALA A 64 13.98 10.82 -6.19
N GLU A 65 14.54 10.22 -5.14
CA GLU A 65 14.35 10.68 -3.78
C GLU A 65 15.16 11.98 -3.56
N MET A 66 14.53 12.97 -2.95
CA MET A 66 15.14 14.27 -2.63
C MET A 66 15.86 14.26 -1.29
N GLU A 67 17.04 14.89 -1.24
CA GLU A 67 17.80 15.12 -0.01
C GLU A 67 17.00 15.95 1.03
N PRO A 68 16.81 15.45 2.26
CA PRO A 68 15.99 16.12 3.27
C PRO A 68 16.66 17.34 3.93
N ILE A 69 18.00 17.42 4.04
CA ILE A 69 18.69 18.50 4.78
C ILE A 69 18.79 19.78 3.94
N GLY A 70 19.10 19.68 2.65
CA GLY A 70 19.50 20.82 1.83
C GLY A 70 18.37 21.67 1.24
N ASN A 71 17.13 21.17 1.24
CA ASN A 71 16.03 21.76 0.46
C ASN A 71 14.98 22.46 1.33
N THR A 72 15.43 23.21 2.33
CA THR A 72 14.57 24.09 3.13
C THR A 72 14.94 25.54 2.79
N ASN A 73 14.09 26.20 2.00
CA ASN A 73 14.29 27.61 1.67
C ASN A 73 13.62 28.51 2.73
N LEU A 74 14.02 29.78 2.77
CA LEU A 74 13.51 30.81 3.69
C LEU A 74 11.97 31.02 3.60
N ASN A 75 11.35 30.56 2.52
CA ASN A 75 9.90 30.67 2.26
C ASN A 75 9.11 29.37 2.50
N GLY A 76 9.77 28.32 2.99
CA GLY A 76 9.13 27.02 3.24
C GLY A 76 9.99 25.82 2.86
N LYS A 77 9.52 24.63 3.26
CA LYS A 77 10.17 23.36 2.96
C LYS A 77 9.85 22.95 1.53
N THR A 78 10.85 22.89 0.66
CA THR A 78 10.69 22.37 -0.71
C THR A 78 10.47 20.85 -0.63
N LEU A 79 9.30 20.41 -1.08
CA LEU A 79 8.88 19.01 -1.03
C LEU A 79 9.20 18.24 -2.31
N GLY A 80 9.44 18.95 -3.42
CA GLY A 80 9.81 18.37 -4.69
C GLY A 80 10.53 19.38 -5.57
N LYS A 81 11.17 18.89 -6.64
CA LYS A 81 11.86 19.72 -7.62
C LYS A 81 11.83 19.06 -8.98
N ASN A 82 11.34 19.80 -9.98
CA ASN A 82 11.43 19.43 -11.39
C ASN A 82 12.63 20.11 -12.06
N TRP A 83 13.50 19.29 -12.65
CA TRP A 83 14.65 19.72 -13.43
C TRP A 83 14.35 19.59 -14.93
N ASN A 84 14.58 20.69 -15.66
CA ASN A 84 14.47 20.75 -17.12
C ASN A 84 13.14 20.19 -17.66
N LYS A 85 12.02 20.58 -17.05
CA LYS A 85 10.66 20.24 -17.51
C LYS A 85 10.43 18.73 -17.68
N GLY A 86 10.94 17.93 -16.74
CA GLY A 86 10.73 16.47 -16.70
C GLY A 86 11.95 15.62 -17.04
N ALA A 87 13.15 16.21 -17.19
CA ALA A 87 14.36 15.40 -17.30
C ALA A 87 14.61 14.60 -16.01
N MET A 88 14.46 15.26 -14.86
CA MET A 88 14.53 14.63 -13.55
C MET A 88 13.55 15.30 -12.60
N ILE A 89 12.80 14.50 -11.85
CA ILE A 89 11.95 15.00 -10.77
C ILE A 89 12.43 14.37 -9.47
N GLU A 90 12.69 15.21 -8.48
CA GLU A 90 13.08 14.80 -7.14
C GLU A 90 11.91 15.03 -6.19
N VAL A 91 11.58 14.05 -5.35
CA VAL A 91 10.48 14.16 -4.39
C VAL A 91 10.96 13.79 -3.01
N ARG A 92 10.60 14.60 -2.02
CA ARG A 92 10.90 14.36 -0.61
C ARG A 92 9.98 13.28 -0.09
N LEU A 93 10.54 12.10 0.16
CA LEU A 93 9.80 10.96 0.71
C LEU A 93 9.82 10.93 2.24
N ARG A 94 10.89 11.44 2.85
CA ARG A 94 11.13 11.33 4.30
C ARG A 94 10.56 12.48 5.10
N THR A 95 10.24 12.18 6.36
CA THR A 95 9.99 13.18 7.40
C THR A 95 11.30 13.73 7.94
N ASP A 96 11.22 14.85 8.67
CA ASP A 96 12.40 15.63 9.06
C ASP A 96 13.25 14.94 10.15
N ASP A 97 12.70 13.91 10.81
CA ASP A 97 13.33 13.04 11.80
C ASP A 97 14.07 11.84 11.19
N TYR A 98 14.13 11.72 9.86
CA TYR A 98 14.80 10.64 9.10
C TYR A 98 14.25 9.21 9.31
N GLY A 99 13.45 8.99 10.36
CA GLY A 99 12.87 7.69 10.71
C GLY A 99 11.53 7.39 10.04
N GLY A 100 10.86 8.41 9.49
CA GLY A 100 9.53 8.29 8.91
C GLY A 100 9.46 8.61 7.42
N TYR A 101 8.35 8.18 6.81
CA TYR A 101 7.96 8.54 5.45
C TYR A 101 6.73 9.44 5.49
N ARG A 102 6.65 10.37 4.55
CA ARG A 102 5.49 11.24 4.38
C ARG A 102 4.27 10.44 3.95
N HIS A 103 3.09 10.94 4.34
CA HIS A 103 1.83 10.37 3.92
C HIS A 103 1.74 10.35 2.39
N TYR A 104 1.29 9.22 1.85
CA TYR A 104 1.22 8.99 0.40
C TYR A 104 0.44 10.07 -0.34
N ASN A 105 -0.69 10.52 0.21
CA ASN A 105 -1.49 11.59 -0.39
C ASN A 105 -0.75 12.93 -0.46
N THR A 106 0.09 13.25 0.53
CA THR A 106 0.94 14.46 0.48
C THR A 106 1.94 14.35 -0.66
N VAL A 107 2.57 13.19 -0.80
CA VAL A 107 3.55 12.94 -1.87
C VAL A 107 2.88 12.98 -3.25
N ARG A 108 1.66 12.46 -3.40
CA ARG A 108 0.89 12.58 -4.66
C ARG A 108 0.60 14.03 -5.03
N LYS A 109 0.24 14.88 -4.07
CA LYS A 109 0.03 16.32 -4.31
C LYS A 109 1.31 17.01 -4.73
N THR A 110 2.42 16.71 -4.06
CA THR A 110 3.74 17.17 -4.49
C THR A 110 4.04 16.70 -5.92
N MET A 111 3.72 15.47 -6.25
CA MET A 111 3.93 14.94 -7.61
C MET A 111 3.07 15.67 -8.66
N ALA A 112 1.83 16.03 -8.33
CA ALA A 112 1.00 16.90 -9.19
C ALA A 112 1.65 18.28 -9.43
N HIS A 113 2.20 18.88 -8.38
CA HIS A 113 2.93 20.14 -8.43
C HIS A 113 4.15 20.05 -9.34
N GLU A 114 4.99 19.02 -9.17
CA GLU A 114 6.18 18.85 -10.02
C GLU A 114 5.82 18.53 -11.47
N LEU A 115 4.72 17.82 -11.75
CA LEU A 115 4.25 17.61 -13.12
C LEU A 115 3.77 18.92 -13.75
N ALA A 116 3.11 19.81 -13.00
CA ALA A 116 2.72 21.13 -13.50
C ALA A 116 3.96 21.96 -13.94
N HIS A 117 5.09 21.78 -13.25
CA HIS A 117 6.37 22.39 -13.63
C HIS A 117 6.95 21.90 -14.97
N MET A 118 6.41 20.85 -15.58
CA MET A 118 6.76 20.50 -16.97
C MET A 118 6.25 21.54 -17.98
N VAL A 119 5.19 22.28 -17.63
CA VAL A 119 4.59 23.30 -18.49
C VAL A 119 4.96 24.70 -18.02
N HIS A 120 4.73 24.99 -16.74
CA HIS A 120 4.86 26.32 -16.14
C HIS A 120 5.97 26.35 -15.09
N SER A 121 7.01 27.17 -15.30
CA SER A 121 8.14 27.25 -14.38
C SER A 121 7.80 28.04 -13.10
N ASP A 122 7.15 29.20 -13.27
CA ASP A 122 6.83 30.10 -12.16
C ASP A 122 5.47 29.77 -11.53
N HIS A 123 5.32 30.07 -10.24
CA HIS A 123 4.08 29.84 -9.47
C HIS A 123 3.00 30.89 -9.77
N ASP A 124 2.68 31.10 -11.04
CA ASP A 124 1.65 32.03 -11.50
C ASP A 124 0.22 31.44 -11.42
N ALA A 125 -0.79 32.23 -11.78
CA ALA A 125 -2.18 31.78 -11.75
C ALA A 125 -2.44 30.54 -12.63
N LYS A 126 -1.76 30.45 -13.78
CA LYS A 126 -1.88 29.32 -14.73
C LYS A 126 -1.27 28.05 -14.15
N PHE A 127 -0.12 28.18 -13.48
CA PHE A 127 0.50 27.09 -12.74
C PHE A 127 -0.47 26.52 -11.71
N TRP A 128 -1.07 27.36 -10.86
CA TRP A 128 -1.97 26.89 -9.81
C TRP A 128 -3.26 26.29 -10.37
N GLU A 129 -3.77 26.81 -11.48
CA GLU A 129 -4.89 26.21 -12.20
C GLU A 129 -4.55 24.80 -12.71
N LEU A 130 -3.40 24.64 -13.37
CA LEU A 130 -2.94 23.35 -13.85
C LEU A 130 -2.69 22.39 -12.67
N CYS A 131 -2.00 22.83 -11.61
CA CYS A 131 -1.72 22.02 -10.43
C CYS A 131 -3.01 21.44 -9.82
N ARG A 132 -4.01 22.29 -9.55
CA ARG A 132 -5.32 21.84 -9.03
C ARG A 132 -6.04 20.89 -9.98
N LYS A 133 -5.95 21.14 -11.29
CA LYS A 133 -6.53 20.26 -12.32
C LYS A 133 -5.87 18.89 -12.29
N LEU A 134 -4.54 18.83 -12.21
CA LEU A 134 -3.79 17.57 -12.13
C LEU A 134 -4.09 16.82 -10.84
N GLU A 135 -4.16 17.51 -9.69
CA GLU A 135 -4.54 16.90 -8.41
C GLU A 135 -5.91 16.20 -8.51
N GLY A 136 -6.93 16.90 -9.03
CA GLY A 136 -8.27 16.33 -9.20
C GLY A 136 -8.35 15.24 -10.27
N GLU A 137 -7.44 15.21 -11.24
CA GLU A 137 -7.32 14.11 -12.22
C GLU A 137 -6.65 12.88 -11.61
N ILE A 138 -5.60 13.06 -10.81
CA ILE A 138 -4.91 11.98 -10.10
C ILE A 138 -5.85 11.32 -9.09
N GLU A 139 -6.61 12.10 -8.33
CA GLU A 139 -7.57 11.59 -7.36
C GLU A 139 -8.68 10.76 -8.04
N ARG A 140 -9.27 11.29 -9.13
CA ARG A 140 -10.31 10.56 -9.90
C ARG A 140 -9.78 9.33 -10.63
N GLY A 141 -8.51 9.37 -11.05
CA GLY A 141 -7.85 8.24 -11.71
C GLY A 141 -7.50 7.10 -10.76
N ASP A 142 -7.62 7.30 -9.45
CA ASP A 142 -7.37 6.27 -8.44
C ASP A 142 -8.58 5.34 -8.24
N TRP A 143 -8.87 4.54 -9.26
CA TRP A 143 -9.92 3.54 -9.23
C TRP A 143 -9.66 2.40 -8.24
N ARG A 144 -8.41 2.23 -7.77
CA ARG A 144 -8.03 1.15 -6.82
C ARG A 144 -8.40 1.49 -5.39
N SER A 145 -8.37 2.76 -5.02
CA SER A 145 -8.62 3.23 -3.65
C SER A 145 -10.05 3.72 -3.41
N GLY A 146 -10.82 3.94 -4.49
CA GLY A 146 -12.12 4.62 -4.47
C GLY A 146 -13.33 3.75 -4.82
N GLY A 147 -13.27 2.45 -4.54
CA GLY A 147 -14.38 1.53 -4.81
C GLY A 147 -15.66 1.97 -4.08
N ARG A 148 -16.62 2.50 -4.82
CA ARG A 148 -17.97 2.78 -4.32
C ARG A 148 -18.80 1.52 -4.56
N ALA A 149 -19.39 0.96 -3.51
CA ALA A 149 -20.27 -0.20 -3.62
C ALA A 149 -21.37 0.10 -4.66
N LEU A 150 -21.47 -0.73 -5.70
CA LEU A 150 -22.44 -0.55 -6.78
C LEU A 150 -23.88 -0.80 -6.30
N THR A 151 -24.03 -1.58 -5.23
CA THR A 151 -25.30 -1.85 -4.56
C THR A 151 -25.07 -1.82 -3.04
N ASN A 152 -26.11 -1.54 -2.28
CA ASN A 152 -26.11 -1.67 -0.82
C ASN A 152 -26.71 -3.02 -0.39
N GLU A 153 -26.78 -3.98 -1.31
CA GLU A 153 -27.40 -5.28 -1.08
C GLU A 153 -26.39 -6.23 -0.44
N VAL A 154 -26.76 -6.74 0.73
CA VAL A 154 -26.00 -7.79 1.42
C VAL A 154 -26.25 -9.10 0.67
N PHE A 155 -25.26 -9.55 -0.10
CA PHE A 155 -25.31 -10.89 -0.68
C PHE A 155 -25.23 -11.92 0.45
N TYR A 156 -26.14 -12.89 0.42
CA TYR A 156 -26.20 -13.97 1.40
C TYR A 156 -24.91 -14.80 1.34
N GLU A 157 -24.10 -14.74 2.39
CA GLU A 157 -23.03 -15.70 2.64
C GLU A 157 -23.66 -16.94 3.31
N PRO A 158 -23.69 -18.10 2.64
CA PRO A 158 -24.18 -19.31 3.27
C PRO A 158 -23.28 -19.65 4.46
N PRO A 159 -23.85 -20.07 5.60
CA PRO A 159 -23.06 -20.50 6.74
C PRO A 159 -22.12 -21.63 6.32
N PRO A 160 -20.90 -21.69 6.89
CA PRO A 160 -19.98 -22.78 6.63
C PRO A 160 -20.70 -24.10 6.93
N GLN A 161 -20.90 -24.91 5.89
CA GLN A 161 -21.47 -26.24 6.07
C GLN A 161 -20.54 -26.99 7.01
N PRO A 162 -21.06 -27.70 8.04
CA PRO A 162 -20.23 -28.57 8.84
C PRO A 162 -19.50 -29.51 7.89
N GLU A 163 -18.18 -29.57 8.03
CA GLU A 163 -17.33 -30.40 7.18
C GLU A 163 -17.81 -31.85 7.25
N GLU A 164 -18.61 -32.28 6.26
CA GLU A 164 -18.82 -33.68 6.01
C GLU A 164 -17.44 -34.24 5.66
N LYS A 165 -16.88 -35.01 6.59
CA LYS A 165 -15.68 -35.79 6.37
C LYS A 165 -15.93 -36.62 5.11
N LYS A 166 -15.31 -36.21 4.00
CA LYS A 166 -15.27 -37.01 2.78
C LYS A 166 -14.45 -38.25 3.10
N GLU A 167 -15.11 -39.27 3.62
CA GLU A 167 -14.54 -40.61 3.78
C GLU A 167 -14.28 -41.17 2.38
N THR A 168 -13.05 -40.91 1.92
CA THR A 168 -12.48 -41.60 0.76
C THR A 168 -12.49 -43.09 1.08
N TRP A 169 -13.34 -43.84 0.38
CA TRP A 169 -13.42 -45.30 0.48
C TRP A 169 -12.02 -45.91 0.32
N LYS A 170 -11.47 -46.45 1.41
CA LYS A 170 -10.26 -47.29 1.40
C LYS A 170 -10.70 -48.73 1.60
N GLY A 171 -10.70 -49.51 0.52
CA GLY A 171 -10.94 -50.95 0.58
C GLY A 171 -9.79 -51.66 1.28
N GLY A 172 -10.06 -52.21 2.47
CA GLY A 172 -9.13 -53.05 3.21
C GLY A 172 -9.88 -54.25 3.79
N VAL A 173 -9.43 -55.47 3.45
CA VAL A 173 -9.93 -56.71 4.03
C VAL A 173 -9.27 -56.90 5.40
N GLN A 174 -10.06 -56.90 6.48
CA GLN A 174 -9.55 -57.10 7.83
C GLN A 174 -10.25 -58.27 8.52
N ARG A 175 -9.47 -59.28 8.88
CA ARG A 175 -9.92 -60.51 9.54
C ARG A 175 -10.16 -60.26 11.03
N LEU A 176 -11.32 -60.74 11.47
CA LEU A 176 -11.88 -60.61 12.82
C LEU A 176 -11.20 -61.57 13.81
N ARG A 177 -10.55 -61.04 14.86
CA ARG A 177 -10.33 -61.75 16.15
C ARG A 177 -10.00 -60.75 17.25
N GLY A 178 -10.74 -60.80 18.36
CA GLY A 178 -10.82 -59.75 19.38
C GLY A 178 -10.00 -59.97 20.65
N ALA A 179 -10.05 -58.96 21.53
CA ALA A 179 -10.04 -59.05 23.00
C ALA A 179 -10.21 -57.65 23.64
N SER A 180 -11.33 -57.48 24.35
CA SER A 180 -11.59 -56.78 25.64
C SER A 180 -11.17 -55.32 25.93
N PRO A 181 -11.94 -54.61 26.80
CA PRO A 181 -11.97 -53.15 26.89
C PRO A 181 -11.07 -52.59 28.00
N VAL A 182 -10.55 -51.37 27.81
CA VAL A 182 -9.97 -50.55 28.87
C VAL A 182 -10.72 -49.22 28.96
N THR A 183 -11.12 -48.90 30.19
CA THR A 183 -11.93 -47.79 30.65
C THR A 183 -11.06 -46.58 31.03
N ILE A 184 -11.44 -45.41 30.48
CA ILE A 184 -11.49 -44.04 31.05
C ILE A 184 -10.24 -43.40 31.68
N GLN A 185 -9.85 -42.22 31.16
CA GLN A 185 -9.85 -40.97 31.93
C GLN A 185 -9.82 -39.73 31.01
N GLN A 186 -10.85 -38.89 31.14
CA GLN A 186 -10.93 -37.54 30.60
C GLN A 186 -10.41 -36.59 31.68
N ASP A 187 -9.30 -35.92 31.40
CA ASP A 187 -8.75 -34.89 32.28
C ASP A 187 -9.11 -33.49 31.79
N ALA A 188 -9.34 -32.62 32.77
CA ALA A 188 -10.09 -31.39 32.69
C ALA A 188 -9.44 -30.26 31.87
N ALA A 189 -10.33 -29.47 31.27
CA ALA A 189 -10.13 -28.22 30.54
C ALA A 189 -9.06 -27.27 31.12
N ALA A 190 -7.99 -27.06 30.35
CA ALA A 190 -7.21 -25.82 30.42
C ALA A 190 -8.01 -24.71 29.71
N ARG A 191 -8.48 -23.71 30.46
CA ARG A 191 -9.15 -22.55 29.89
C ARG A 191 -8.09 -21.63 29.29
N GLU A 192 -7.95 -21.66 27.96
CA GLU A 192 -7.11 -20.70 27.25
C GLU A 192 -7.62 -19.28 27.48
N LYS A 193 -6.72 -18.39 27.92
CA LYS A 193 -7.02 -16.97 28.14
C LYS A 193 -7.32 -16.32 26.80
N THR A 194 -8.37 -15.52 26.75
CA THR A 194 -8.74 -14.79 25.54
C THR A 194 -7.67 -13.74 25.19
N PRO A 195 -7.52 -13.36 23.91
CA PRO A 195 -6.57 -12.34 23.48
C PRO A 195 -6.74 -10.97 24.19
N ALA A 196 -7.95 -10.68 24.71
CA ALA A 196 -8.22 -9.47 25.48
C ALA A 196 -7.62 -9.52 26.89
N GLU A 197 -7.65 -10.67 27.54
CA GLU A 197 -7.08 -10.88 28.88
C GLU A 197 -5.55 -10.81 28.83
N LEU A 198 -4.94 -11.38 27.80
CA LEU A 198 -3.49 -11.29 27.56
C LEU A 198 -3.00 -9.84 27.35
N ARG A 199 -3.77 -9.02 26.62
CA ARG A 199 -3.46 -7.59 26.43
C ARG A 199 -3.58 -6.81 27.74
N ARG A 200 -4.59 -7.10 28.55
CA ARG A 200 -4.80 -6.44 29.85
C ARG A 200 -3.67 -6.75 30.84
N GLU A 201 -3.19 -8.00 30.84
CA GLU A 201 -2.07 -8.45 31.66
C GLU A 201 -0.74 -7.78 31.26
N MET A 202 -0.47 -7.66 29.95
CA MET A 202 0.70 -6.91 29.45
C MET A 202 0.68 -5.42 29.83
N MET A 203 -0.48 -4.76 29.74
CA MET A 203 -0.61 -3.34 30.12
C MET A 203 -0.41 -3.12 31.63
N ALA A 204 -0.94 -4.02 32.46
CA ALA A 204 -0.76 -3.96 33.91
C ALA A 204 0.73 -4.10 34.28
N LYS A 205 1.42 -5.07 33.69
CA LYS A 205 2.85 -5.31 33.93
C LYS A 205 3.73 -4.13 33.49
N ALA A 206 3.40 -3.50 32.35
CA ALA A 206 4.09 -2.30 31.86
C ALA A 206 3.85 -1.07 32.75
N ALA A 207 2.69 -0.96 33.40
CA ALA A 207 2.39 0.12 34.34
C ALA A 207 3.16 -0.03 35.65
N GLU A 208 3.26 -1.25 36.19
CA GLU A 208 4.01 -1.54 37.41
C GLU A 208 5.53 -1.27 37.24
N GLU A 209 6.12 -1.62 36.10
CA GLU A 209 7.52 -1.31 35.83
C GLU A 209 7.80 0.21 35.78
N ARG A 210 6.84 1.00 35.28
CA ARG A 210 6.96 2.47 35.26
C ARG A 210 6.89 3.05 36.68
N MET A 211 6.00 2.53 37.52
CA MET A 211 5.89 2.93 38.93
C MET A 211 7.15 2.57 39.71
N LYS A 212 7.73 1.38 39.45
CA LYS A 212 8.95 0.92 40.11
C LYS A 212 10.18 1.74 39.71
N LYS A 213 10.24 2.25 38.47
CA LYS A 213 11.28 3.21 38.02
C LYS A 213 11.14 4.60 38.64
N LEU A 214 9.95 5.00 39.07
CA LEU A 214 9.71 6.30 39.72
C LEU A 214 10.00 6.27 41.22
N GLN A 215 9.90 5.10 41.87
CA GLN A 215 10.15 4.93 43.31
C GLN A 215 11.61 4.58 43.65
N GLY A 216 12.47 4.38 42.65
CA GLY A 216 13.88 4.04 42.82
C GLY A 216 14.82 5.22 42.62
N LYS A 217 14.64 6.30 43.37
CA LYS A 217 15.60 7.40 43.49
C LYS A 217 15.74 7.84 44.94
#